data_AF-A0A6P5ZFA5-F1
#
_entry.id   AF-A0A6P5ZFA5-F1
#
_cell.length_a   1.000
_cell.length_b   1.000
_cell.length_c   1.000
_cell.angle_alpha   90.00
_cell.angle_beta   90.00
_cell.angle_gamma   90.00
#
_symmetry.space_group_name_H-M   'P 1'
#
loop_
_entity.id
_entity.type
_entity.pdbx_description
1 polymer ?
#
loop_
_entity_poly.entity_id
_entity_poly.type
_entity_poly.pdbx_seq_one_letter_code
_entity_poly.pdbx_strand_id
1 'polypeptide(L)'
;MVKMLRMIALSMRSLGPHAMFYLAAAFSDIYVSWKSLAEHKIQSSSGPLDMRLMQVPKMLSVLRTGWNPMAFCILFKLYRASKILLEKASVLALNKYQMHSVVANELFQSLYCFPSFTVTKSVTNCSNIRQVLKLKGLPILKELIN
;
A
#
# COMPACT_ATOMS: atom_id res chain seq x y z
N MET A 1 -4.67 -11.44 6.18
CA MET A 1 -4.25 -10.67 4.99
C MET A 1 -2.83 -10.99 4.51
N VAL A 2 -1.77 -10.84 5.32
CA VAL A 2 -0.36 -11.10 4.87
C VAL A 2 -0.16 -12.52 4.31
N LYS A 3 -0.73 -13.55 4.97
CA LYS A 3 -0.65 -14.94 4.48
C LYS A 3 -1.27 -15.11 3.09
N MET A 4 -2.42 -14.49 2.83
CA MET A 4 -3.09 -14.55 1.53
C MET A 4 -2.28 -13.83 0.46
N LEU A 5 -1.76 -12.64 0.76
CA LEU A 5 -0.89 -11.91 -0.17
C LEU A 5 0.33 -12.75 -0.58
N ARG A 6 0.96 -13.45 0.38
CA ARG A 6 2.08 -14.35 0.10
C ARG A 6 1.68 -15.48 -0.85
N MET A 7 0.56 -16.15 -0.60
CA MET A 7 0.09 -17.25 -1.44
C MET A 7 -0.18 -16.78 -2.87
N ILE A 8 -0.91 -15.67 -3.03
CA ILE A 8 -1.19 -15.08 -4.34
C ILE A 8 0.12 -14.70 -5.04
N ALA A 9 1.05 -14.06 -4.32
CA ALA A 9 2.33 -13.64 -4.88
C ALA A 9 3.17 -14.81 -5.42
N LEU A 10 3.22 -15.91 -4.66
CA LEU A 10 3.94 -17.11 -5.06
C LEU A 10 3.27 -17.80 -6.25
N SER A 11 1.93 -17.89 -6.25
CA SER A 11 1.19 -18.49 -7.37
C SER A 11 1.34 -17.68 -8.67
N MET A 12 1.36 -16.35 -8.58
CA MET A 12 1.54 -15.47 -9.74
C MET A 12 2.98 -15.37 -10.24
N ARG A 13 3.93 -16.07 -9.61
CA ARG A 13 5.35 -16.02 -10.01
C ARG A 13 5.60 -16.57 -11.42
N SER A 14 4.79 -17.53 -11.87
CA SER A 14 4.85 -18.11 -13.22
C SER A 14 4.56 -17.10 -14.33
N LEU A 15 3.82 -16.02 -14.04
CA LEU A 15 3.48 -14.97 -15.00
C LEU A 15 4.66 -14.01 -15.25
N GLY A 16 5.67 -14.02 -14.38
CA GLY A 16 6.87 -13.19 -14.51
C GLY A 16 6.55 -11.70 -14.65
N PRO A 17 7.09 -11.00 -15.68
CA PRO A 17 6.83 -9.57 -15.91
C PRO A 17 5.37 -9.20 -16.20
N HIS A 18 4.51 -10.17 -16.52
CA HIS A 18 3.10 -9.94 -16.81
C HIS A 18 2.24 -9.86 -15.54
N ALA A 19 2.79 -10.23 -14.37
CA ALA A 19 2.11 -10.06 -13.10
C ALA A 19 2.16 -8.61 -12.63
N MET A 20 1.03 -8.12 -12.11
CA MET A 20 0.92 -6.78 -11.52
C MET A 20 0.25 -6.83 -10.14
N PHE A 21 0.85 -6.18 -9.15
CA PHE A 21 0.29 -5.97 -7.82
C PHE A 21 -0.11 -4.50 -7.65
N TYR A 22 -1.41 -4.26 -7.49
CA TYR A 22 -1.95 -2.94 -7.15
C TYR A 22 -2.37 -2.93 -5.68
N LEU A 23 -1.52 -2.40 -4.81
CA LEU A 23 -1.69 -2.43 -3.36
C LEU A 23 -2.43 -1.19 -2.88
N ALA A 24 -3.76 -1.21 -3.02
CA ALA A 24 -4.64 -0.11 -2.62
C ALA A 24 -5.30 -0.26 -1.24
N ALA A 25 -5.27 -1.46 -0.67
CA ALA A 25 -5.89 -1.70 0.62
C ALA A 25 -5.15 -0.97 1.74
N ALA A 26 -5.90 -0.27 2.58
CA ALA A 26 -5.39 0.31 3.82
C ALA A 26 -4.99 -0.83 4.77
N PHE A 27 -3.71 -0.91 5.09
CA PHE A 27 -3.18 -1.90 6.04
C PHE A 27 -2.97 -1.24 7.40
N SER A 28 -3.32 -1.94 8.49
CA SER A 28 -3.05 -1.43 9.83
C SER A 28 -1.55 -1.47 10.13
N ASP A 29 -0.96 -0.36 10.57
CA ASP A 29 0.45 -0.31 10.96
C ASP A 29 0.72 -1.02 12.31
N ILE A 30 -0.35 -1.28 13.08
CA ILE A 30 -0.29 -1.87 14.42
C ILE A 30 -1.31 -3.00 14.58
N TYR A 31 -1.02 -3.96 15.45
CA TYR A 31 -1.91 -5.10 15.73
C TYR A 31 -1.78 -5.55 17.19
N VAL A 32 -2.80 -6.27 17.68
CA VAL A 32 -2.77 -6.93 19.00
C VAL A 32 -2.18 -8.33 18.81
N SER A 33 -1.19 -8.69 19.64
CA SER A 33 -0.60 -10.03 19.59
C SER A 33 -1.63 -11.08 20.01
N TRP A 34 -1.57 -12.27 19.40
CA TRP A 34 -2.45 -13.38 19.80
C TRP A 34 -2.30 -13.74 21.28
N LYS A 35 -1.08 -13.63 21.81
CA LYS A 35 -0.79 -13.91 23.24
C LYS A 35 -1.45 -12.92 24.19
N SER A 36 -1.81 -11.73 23.71
CA SER A 36 -2.41 -10.65 24.49
C SER A 36 -3.86 -10.38 24.08
N LEU A 37 -4.46 -11.25 23.26
CA LEU A 37 -5.83 -11.09 22.83
C LEU A 37 -6.74 -11.53 23.98
N ALA A 38 -7.55 -10.61 24.52
CA ALA A 38 -8.51 -10.94 25.55
C ALA A 38 -9.61 -11.84 24.95
N GLU A 39 -9.88 -12.98 25.59
CA GLU A 39 -10.95 -13.90 25.17
C GLU A 39 -12.34 -13.33 25.45
N HIS A 40 -12.44 -12.48 26.46
CA HIS A 40 -13.68 -11.87 26.89
C HIS A 40 -13.66 -10.36 26.67
N LYS A 41 -14.87 -9.80 26.52
CA LYS A 41 -15.08 -8.36 26.35
C LYS A 41 -14.36 -7.61 27.48
N ILE A 42 -13.54 -6.64 27.10
CA ILE A 42 -12.85 -5.75 28.04
C ILE A 42 -13.91 -4.95 28.80
N GLN A 43 -13.87 -5.02 30.12
CA GLN A 43 -14.84 -4.38 31.01
C GLN A 43 -14.43 -2.92 31.28
N SER A 44 -15.40 -2.00 31.23
CA SER A 44 -15.16 -0.56 31.36
C SER A 44 -15.19 -0.04 32.80
N SER A 45 -15.51 -0.88 33.79
CA SER A 45 -15.65 -0.48 35.19
C SER A 45 -14.34 -0.47 35.98
N SER A 46 -13.23 -0.94 35.40
CA SER A 46 -11.96 -1.22 36.10
C SER A 46 -10.89 -0.13 35.95
N GLY A 47 -11.27 1.12 35.68
CA GLY A 47 -10.33 2.24 35.51
C GLY A 47 -9.86 2.45 34.06
N PRO A 48 -8.73 3.16 33.86
CA PRO A 48 -8.27 3.55 32.53
C PRO A 48 -7.85 2.36 31.67
N LEU A 49 -8.19 2.41 30.39
CA LEU A 49 -7.92 1.34 29.43
C LEU A 49 -6.48 1.43 28.89
N ASP A 50 -5.65 0.45 29.25
CA ASP A 50 -4.32 0.25 28.66
C ASP A 50 -4.37 -0.84 27.57
N MET A 51 -3.96 -0.49 26.35
CA MET A 51 -3.88 -1.41 25.21
C MET A 51 -2.46 -1.44 24.66
N ARG A 52 -1.82 -2.61 24.76
CA ARG A 52 -0.48 -2.84 24.18
C ARG A 52 -0.60 -3.31 22.73
N LEU A 53 -0.17 -2.45 21.81
CA LEU A 53 -0.16 -2.72 20.38
C LEU A 53 1.28 -2.97 19.89
N MET A 54 1.42 -3.91 18.96
CA MET A 54 2.68 -4.24 18.32
C MET A 54 2.72 -3.68 16.89
N GLN A 55 3.91 -3.28 16.43
CA GLN A 55 4.09 -2.83 15.05
C GLN A 55 4.04 -4.00 14.08
N VAL A 56 3.37 -3.80 12.95
CA VAL A 56 3.32 -4.79 11.88
C VAL A 56 4.67 -4.83 11.14
N PRO A 57 5.26 -6.03 10.93
CA PRO A 57 6.43 -6.19 10.08
C PRO A 57 6.16 -5.71 8.65
N LYS A 58 7.05 -4.88 8.10
CA LYS A 58 6.83 -4.25 6.79
C LYS A 58 7.14 -5.23 5.64
N MET A 59 6.15 -6.03 5.28
CA MET A 59 6.28 -7.13 4.31
C MET A 59 6.33 -6.71 2.83
N LEU A 60 6.12 -5.42 2.55
CA LEU A 60 6.13 -4.89 1.18
C LEU A 60 7.47 -5.10 0.45
N SER A 61 8.60 -5.02 1.18
CA SER A 61 9.92 -5.30 0.59
C SER A 61 10.06 -6.77 0.19
N VAL A 62 9.53 -7.69 1.00
CA VAL A 62 9.63 -9.14 0.76
C VAL A 62 8.86 -9.57 -0.49
N LEU A 63 7.78 -8.87 -0.83
CA LEU A 63 7.07 -9.08 -2.08
C LEU A 63 8.01 -8.90 -3.30
N ARG A 64 8.77 -7.80 -3.30
CA ARG A 64 9.68 -7.38 -4.38
C ARG A 64 11.00 -8.13 -4.41
N THR A 65 11.51 -8.59 -3.27
CA THR A 65 12.82 -9.26 -3.20
C THR A 65 12.71 -10.77 -3.20
N GLY A 66 11.61 -11.34 -2.67
CA GLY A 66 11.47 -12.77 -2.44
C GLY A 66 10.27 -13.39 -3.16
N TRP A 67 9.05 -12.92 -2.87
CA TRP A 67 7.85 -13.65 -3.28
C TRP A 67 7.61 -13.59 -4.80
N ASN A 68 7.70 -12.40 -5.41
CA ASN A 68 7.56 -12.23 -6.84
C ASN A 68 8.37 -11.02 -7.36
N PRO A 69 9.69 -11.18 -7.58
CA PRO A 69 10.57 -10.07 -7.92
C PRO A 69 10.36 -9.50 -9.33
N MET A 70 9.80 -10.29 -10.24
CA MET A 70 9.57 -9.89 -11.62
C MET A 70 8.25 -9.14 -11.82
N ALA A 71 7.34 -9.19 -10.85
CA ALA A 71 6.03 -8.55 -10.96
C ALA A 71 6.12 -7.03 -10.82
N PHE A 72 5.32 -6.33 -11.63
CA PHE A 72 5.16 -4.89 -11.51
C PHE A 72 4.36 -4.56 -10.24
N CYS A 73 4.90 -3.68 -9.40
CA CYS A 73 4.35 -3.41 -8.06
C CYS A 73 4.04 -1.92 -7.92
N ILE A 74 2.76 -1.62 -7.69
CA ILE A 74 2.22 -0.29 -7.45
C ILE A 74 1.71 -0.21 -6.02
N LEU A 75 2.14 0.81 -5.28
CA LEU A 75 1.67 1.08 -3.93
C LEU A 75 0.77 2.31 -3.92
N PHE A 76 -0.42 2.19 -3.36
CA PHE A 76 -1.27 3.34 -3.07
C PHE A 76 -0.96 3.89 -1.69
N LYS A 77 -0.93 5.20 -1.55
CA LYS A 77 -0.84 5.88 -0.26
C LYS A 77 -1.79 7.07 -0.19
N LEU A 78 -2.38 7.26 0.98
CA LEU A 78 -3.30 8.36 1.27
C LEU A 78 -2.71 9.19 2.41
N TYR A 79 -2.64 10.52 2.25
CA TYR A 79 -2.19 11.42 3.32
C TYR A 79 -2.98 12.72 3.34
N ARG A 80 -3.00 13.39 4.49
CA ARG A 80 -3.73 14.64 4.69
C ARG A 80 -2.94 15.93 4.37
N ALA A 81 -1.67 15.81 3.95
CA ALA A 81 -0.81 16.96 3.66
C ALA A 81 0.19 16.67 2.54
N SER A 82 0.10 17.45 1.47
CA SER A 82 0.90 17.36 0.24
C SER A 82 2.43 17.42 0.41
N LYS A 83 2.97 18.16 1.39
CA LYS A 83 4.42 18.27 1.60
C LYS A 83 5.04 16.98 2.15
N ILE A 84 4.36 16.34 3.10
CA ILE A 84 4.79 15.08 3.71
C ILE A 84 4.59 13.91 2.73
N LEU A 85 3.59 14.03 1.85
CA LEU A 85 3.24 13.03 0.84
C LEU A 85 4.43 12.67 -0.04
N LEU A 86 5.06 13.68 -0.65
CA LEU A 86 6.16 13.48 -1.59
C LEU A 86 7.37 12.87 -0.90
N GLU A 87 7.77 13.40 0.24
CA GLU A 87 8.94 12.91 0.96
C GLU A 87 8.75 11.44 1.42
N LYS A 88 7.59 11.12 2.01
CA LYS A 88 7.29 9.75 2.48
C LYS A 88 6.96 8.78 1.35
N ALA A 89 6.43 9.24 0.21
CA ALA A 89 6.21 8.40 -0.95
C ALA A 89 7.55 8.05 -1.61
N SER A 90 8.35 9.07 -1.93
CA SER A 90 9.63 8.92 -2.62
C SER A 90 10.64 8.14 -1.78
N VAL A 91 10.89 8.55 -0.53
CA VAL A 91 11.96 7.94 0.28
C VAL A 91 11.57 6.55 0.79
N LEU A 92 10.35 6.37 1.32
CA LEU A 92 10.00 5.09 1.96
C LEU A 92 9.47 4.04 0.99
N ALA A 93 8.74 4.41 -0.06
CA ALA A 93 8.15 3.40 -0.95
C ALA A 93 9.06 3.06 -2.13
N LEU A 94 9.72 4.05 -2.75
CA LEU A 94 10.66 3.79 -3.84
C LEU A 94 12.00 3.30 -3.30
N ASN A 95 12.63 4.01 -2.35
CA ASN A 95 13.99 3.61 -1.93
C ASN A 95 13.97 2.40 -0.98
N LYS A 96 13.09 2.39 0.03
CA LYS A 96 13.09 1.32 1.05
C LYS A 96 12.36 0.05 0.59
N TYR A 97 11.23 0.16 -0.11
CA TYR A 97 10.49 -1.02 -0.59
C TYR A 97 10.73 -1.37 -2.06
N GLN A 98 11.49 -0.53 -2.78
CA GLN A 98 11.81 -0.77 -4.19
C GLN A 98 10.54 -0.91 -5.03
N MET A 99 9.51 -0.11 -4.75
CA MET A 99 8.29 -0.11 -5.56
C MET A 99 8.56 0.51 -6.93
N HIS A 100 7.84 0.04 -7.95
CA HIS A 100 8.00 0.57 -9.30
C HIS A 100 7.26 1.91 -9.47
N SER A 101 6.09 2.00 -8.83
CA SER A 101 5.25 3.20 -8.84
C SER A 101 4.55 3.36 -7.50
N VAL A 102 4.35 4.62 -7.12
CA VAL A 102 3.55 5.00 -5.96
C VAL A 102 2.46 5.95 -6.42
N VAL A 103 1.22 5.59 -6.13
CA VAL A 103 0.04 6.44 -6.36
C VAL A 103 -0.30 7.10 -5.04
N ALA A 104 -0.20 8.41 -5.00
CA ALA A 104 -0.30 9.18 -3.78
C ALA A 104 -1.48 10.15 -3.88
N ASN A 105 -2.48 9.94 -3.03
CA ASN A 105 -3.66 10.80 -2.97
C ASN A 105 -3.63 11.69 -1.72
N GLU A 106 -4.03 12.95 -1.89
CA GLU A 106 -4.29 13.86 -0.79
C GLU A 106 -5.74 13.71 -0.33
N LEU A 107 -5.94 13.44 0.96
CA LEU A 107 -7.26 13.36 1.57
C LEU A 107 -7.74 14.77 1.89
N PHE A 108 -8.56 15.34 1.01
CA PHE A 108 -9.26 16.59 1.28
C PHE A 108 -10.54 16.32 2.08
N GLN A 109 -10.68 16.96 3.24
CA GLN A 109 -11.89 16.88 4.05
C GLN A 109 -12.63 18.21 3.88
N SER A 110 -13.64 18.26 2.99
CA SER A 110 -14.72 19.24 3.15
C SER A 110 -15.98 18.47 3.53
N LEU A 111 -16.67 18.93 4.57
CA LEU A 111 -17.80 18.24 5.21
C LEU A 111 -19.04 18.08 4.30
N TYR A 112 -18.96 18.42 3.01
CA TYR A 112 -20.09 18.46 2.09
C TYR A 112 -19.79 17.89 0.69
N CYS A 113 -18.61 17.30 0.45
CA CYS A 113 -18.29 16.76 -0.86
C CYS A 113 -17.95 15.27 -0.76
N PHE A 114 -18.56 14.45 -1.61
CA PHE A 114 -18.16 13.06 -1.79
C PHE A 114 -16.64 13.00 -1.95
N PRO A 115 -15.93 12.05 -1.31
CA PRO A 115 -14.48 11.96 -1.46
C PRO A 115 -14.16 11.72 -2.94
N SER A 116 -13.74 12.77 -3.63
CA SER A 116 -13.20 12.67 -4.98
C SER A 116 -11.78 12.13 -4.85
N PHE A 117 -11.55 10.94 -5.38
CA PHE A 117 -10.22 10.35 -5.48
C PHE A 117 -9.54 10.91 -6.73
N THR A 118 -8.99 12.11 -6.64
CA THR A 118 -8.16 12.67 -7.72
C THR A 118 -6.72 12.26 -7.47
N VAL A 119 -6.12 11.40 -8.32
CA VAL A 119 -4.70 11.07 -8.21
C VAL A 119 -3.89 12.37 -8.24
N THR A 120 -3.39 12.78 -7.08
CA THR A 120 -2.81 14.12 -6.96
C THR A 120 -1.36 14.11 -7.40
N LYS A 121 -0.64 13.00 -7.15
CA LYS A 121 0.76 12.79 -7.57
C LYS A 121 1.05 11.32 -7.84
N SER A 122 1.68 11.02 -8.96
CA SER A 122 2.33 9.73 -9.23
C SER A 122 3.85 9.91 -9.17
N VAL A 123 4.56 8.99 -8.51
CA VAL A 123 6.03 8.96 -8.52
C VAL A 123 6.47 7.58 -8.98
N THR A 124 7.37 7.55 -9.96
CA THR A 124 7.78 6.32 -10.64
C THR A 124 9.29 6.24 -10.73
N ASN A 125 9.84 5.03 -10.62
CA ASN A 125 11.28 4.76 -10.69
C ASN A 125 11.62 3.89 -11.93
N CYS A 126 10.82 4.00 -13.00
CA CYS A 126 10.99 3.14 -14.16
C CYS A 126 10.93 3.97 -15.44
N SER A 127 12.03 3.98 -16.19
CA SER A 127 12.14 4.58 -17.52
C SER A 127 11.20 3.95 -18.56
N ASN A 128 10.63 2.77 -18.25
CA ASN A 128 9.84 1.95 -19.17
C ASN A 128 8.33 1.90 -18.88
N ILE A 129 7.79 2.92 -18.21
CA ILE A 129 6.32 3.07 -17.99
C ILE A 129 5.52 2.83 -19.27
N ARG A 130 6.04 3.24 -20.43
CA ARG A 130 5.41 3.02 -21.75
C ARG A 130 5.20 1.54 -22.11
N GLN A 131 6.02 0.61 -21.63
CA GLN A 131 5.81 -0.83 -21.87
C GLN A 131 4.70 -1.42 -20.98
N VAL A 132 4.58 -0.96 -19.73
CA VAL A 132 3.52 -1.42 -18.80
C VAL A 132 2.15 -0.83 -19.18
N LEU A 133 2.13 0.40 -19.69
CA LEU A 133 0.94 1.09 -20.21
C LEU A 133 0.42 0.54 -21.53
N LYS A 134 1.18 -0.30 -22.24
CA LYS A 134 0.70 -0.99 -23.45
C LYS A 134 -0.41 -2.00 -23.17
N LEU A 135 -0.71 -2.29 -21.89
CA LEU A 135 -1.98 -2.88 -21.48
C LEU A 135 -3.12 -1.87 -21.72
N LYS A 136 -3.47 -1.71 -23.01
CA LYS A 136 -4.55 -0.87 -23.52
C LYS A 136 -5.85 -1.27 -22.81
N GLY A 137 -6.26 -0.53 -21.78
CA GLY A 137 -7.58 -0.75 -21.18
C GLY A 137 -7.79 -0.30 -19.75
N LEU A 138 -6.76 0.07 -18.97
CA LEU A 138 -6.98 0.53 -17.60
C LEU A 138 -7.09 2.07 -17.50
N PRO A 139 -8.28 2.63 -17.19
CA PRO A 139 -8.49 4.07 -17.04
C PRO A 139 -7.59 4.68 -15.94
N ILE A 140 -7.39 3.92 -14.85
CA ILE A 140 -6.59 4.32 -13.69
C ILE A 140 -5.13 4.60 -14.06
N LEU A 141 -4.59 3.94 -15.08
CA LEU A 141 -3.21 4.16 -15.52
C LEU A 141 -3.05 5.39 -16.41
N LYS A 142 -4.12 5.87 -17.08
CA LYS A 142 -4.08 7.11 -17.87
C LYS A 142 -3.92 8.34 -16.98
N GLU A 143 -4.49 8.33 -15.78
CA GLU A 143 -4.33 9.40 -14.79
C GLU A 143 -2.95 9.44 -14.14
N LEU A 144 -2.14 8.37 -14.25
CA LEU A 144 -0.77 8.37 -13.70
C LEU A 144 0.25 9.11 -14.58
N ILE A 145 -0.13 9.55 -15.78
CA ILE A 145 0.76 10.12 -16.80
C ILE A 145 0.54 11.63 -16.98
N ASN A 146 -0.63 12.16 -16.62
CA ASN A 146 -0.96 13.58 -16.76
C ASN A 146 -0.59 14.38 -15.51
#